data_AF-A0A9E2Q0U9-F1
#
_entry.id   AF-A0A9E2Q0U9-F1
#
_cell.length_a   1.000
_cell.length_b   1.000
_cell.length_c   1.000
_cell.angle_alpha   90.00
_cell.angle_beta   90.00
_cell.angle_gamma   90.00
#
_symmetry.space_group_name_H-M   'P 1'
#
loop_
_entity.id
_entity.type
_entity.pdbx_description
1 polymer ?
#
loop_
_entity_poly.entity_id
_entity_poly.type
_entity_poly.pdbx_seq_one_letter_code
_entity_poly.pdbx_strand_id
1 'polypeptide(L)'
;MKNFLIKLIILSGILLGLPFIGVILAGLPVNRYLEFPPETQYIDHAPFSWIAFSGYSLFILALIIPIVIKILRKKKHVDSKPILYPFPWWGWIGLTTGFIAWILAWTRFPWFAGFQPHTFTPLWLSFILVINALTYKRTGNCMIVNRPKYFIMLFLVSAAFWWFFEYLNRFVQNWQYTGVHFSSWEYFLYATISFSTVLPAVLGTREWIQSFSWVEKCNNLISFGIFQSKPTALSVLMASSAGIALIGIWPDYLFPLLWISPLLVIVSLQILSGENHVFSDIAVGDWRLVISSALAALFCGCFWEMWNYFSLAKWIYSVPFVHRYEIFEMPVLGFAGYLPFGIECAILGKILARNFARQVSIQ
;
A
#
# COMPACT_ATOMS: atom_id res chain seq x y z
N MET A 1 11.05 20.92 -14.04
CA MET A 1 10.90 21.07 -12.57
C MET A 1 9.62 21.80 -12.17
N LYS A 2 9.28 22.94 -12.78
CA LYS A 2 8.07 23.75 -12.47
C LYS A 2 6.75 22.95 -12.45
N ASN A 3 6.48 22.12 -13.48
CA ASN A 3 5.25 21.33 -13.55
C ASN A 3 5.16 20.23 -12.49
N PHE A 4 6.28 19.68 -12.01
CA PHE A 4 6.28 18.66 -10.96
C PHE A 4 5.96 19.30 -9.60
N LEU A 5 6.59 20.43 -9.29
CA LEU A 5 6.34 21.16 -8.06
C LEU A 5 4.89 21.63 -7.94
N ILE A 6 4.31 22.16 -9.03
CA ILE A 6 2.89 22.56 -9.05
C ILE A 6 1.97 21.38 -8.73
N LYS A 7 2.20 20.20 -9.33
CA LYS A 7 1.39 19.01 -9.03
C LYS A 7 1.54 18.56 -7.60
N LEU A 8 2.76 18.60 -7.05
CA LEU A 8 3.00 18.23 -5.66
C LEU A 8 2.26 19.18 -4.71
N ILE A 9 2.23 20.48 -5.00
CA ILE A 9 1.48 21.48 -4.24
C ILE A 9 -0.03 21.20 -4.32
N ILE A 10 -0.57 20.98 -5.52
CA ILE A 10 -2.00 20.67 -5.72
C ILE A 10 -2.36 19.38 -4.99
N LEU A 11 -1.55 18.33 -5.16
CA LEU A 11 -1.74 17.03 -4.52
C LEU A 11 -1.73 17.17 -2.99
N SER A 12 -0.76 17.90 -2.44
CA SER A 12 -0.67 18.15 -1.00
C SER A 12 -1.86 18.96 -0.49
N GLY A 13 -2.28 19.99 -1.22
CA GLY A 13 -3.45 20.80 -0.88
C GLY A 13 -4.75 19.99 -0.86
N ILE A 14 -4.93 19.09 -1.84
CA ILE A 14 -6.10 18.20 -1.90
C ILE A 14 -6.05 17.17 -0.78
N LEU A 15 -4.96 16.42 -0.70
CA LEU A 15 -4.88 15.23 0.16
C LEU A 15 -4.65 15.56 1.64
N LEU A 16 -3.91 16.64 1.95
CA LEU A 16 -3.67 17.08 3.33
C LEU A 16 -4.64 18.19 3.73
N GLY A 17 -4.91 19.15 2.85
CA GLY A 17 -5.73 20.31 3.19
C GLY A 17 -7.22 20.02 3.30
N LEU A 18 -7.81 19.32 2.32
CA LEU A 18 -9.27 19.15 2.26
C LEU A 18 -9.89 18.40 3.43
N PRO A 19 -9.33 17.28 3.95
CA PRO A 19 -9.91 16.61 5.13
C PRO A 19 -10.08 17.58 6.30
N PHE A 20 -9.05 18.40 6.54
CA PHE A 20 -9.01 19.36 7.64
C PHE A 20 -9.98 20.51 7.40
N ILE A 21 -10.04 21.05 6.18
CA ILE A 21 -11.01 22.08 5.80
C ILE A 21 -12.44 21.57 6.01
N GLY A 22 -12.74 20.34 5.62
CA GLY A 22 -14.08 19.77 5.81
C GLY A 22 -14.49 19.69 7.26
N VAL A 23 -13.60 19.23 8.15
CA VAL A 23 -13.81 19.22 9.60
C VAL A 23 -14.06 20.63 10.16
N ILE A 24 -13.26 21.62 9.74
CA ILE A 24 -13.44 23.03 10.15
C ILE A 24 -14.80 23.56 9.71
N LEU A 25 -15.15 23.36 8.44
CA LEU A 25 -16.42 23.84 7.87
C LEU A 25 -17.64 23.18 8.52
N ALA A 26 -17.50 21.93 8.97
CA ALA A 26 -18.54 21.22 9.71
C ALA A 26 -18.64 21.63 11.20
N GLY A 27 -17.75 22.51 11.69
CA GLY A 27 -17.72 22.93 13.10
C GLY A 27 -17.30 21.82 14.06
N LEU A 28 -16.59 20.80 13.57
CA LEU A 28 -16.11 19.69 14.39
C LEU A 28 -14.87 20.11 15.23
N PRO A 29 -14.69 19.55 16.43
CA PRO A 29 -13.60 19.92 17.33
C PRO A 29 -12.25 19.49 16.76
N VAL A 30 -11.51 20.47 16.25
CA VAL A 30 -10.24 20.29 15.52
C VAL A 30 -9.16 19.60 16.35
N ASN A 31 -9.16 19.80 17.67
CA ASN A 31 -8.19 19.18 18.58
C ASN A 31 -8.19 17.65 18.52
N ARG A 32 -9.33 17.01 18.26
CA ARG A 32 -9.44 15.55 18.08
C ARG A 32 -8.55 15.04 16.94
N TYR A 33 -8.44 15.83 15.88
CA TYR A 33 -7.65 15.49 14.69
C TYR A 33 -6.21 16.00 14.78
N LEU A 34 -5.81 16.64 15.88
CA LEU A 34 -4.46 17.14 16.14
C LEU A 34 -3.71 16.38 17.26
N GLU A 35 -4.39 15.47 17.96
CA GLU A 35 -3.81 14.58 18.98
C GLU A 35 -2.70 13.68 18.40
N PHE A 36 -1.55 13.61 19.09
CA PHE A 36 -0.39 12.85 18.64
C PHE A 36 0.47 12.33 19.83
N PRO A 37 0.62 11.01 20.02
CA PRO A 37 0.05 9.92 19.20
C PRO A 37 -1.49 9.88 19.25
N PRO A 38 -2.17 9.35 18.22
CA PRO A 38 -3.63 9.29 18.19
C PRO A 38 -4.15 8.14 19.07
N GLU A 39 -4.08 8.29 20.39
CA GLU A 39 -4.47 7.24 21.34
C GLU A 39 -5.99 7.19 21.56
N THR A 40 -6.66 8.34 21.49
CA THR A 40 -8.09 8.42 21.78
C THR A 40 -8.97 8.11 20.57
N GLN A 41 -9.92 7.19 20.75
CA GLN A 41 -11.00 6.93 19.80
C GLN A 41 -12.19 7.86 20.08
N TYR A 42 -12.53 8.68 19.07
CA TYR A 42 -13.63 9.63 19.11
C TYR A 42 -14.84 9.20 18.26
N ILE A 43 -14.64 8.22 17.38
CA ILE A 43 -15.66 7.69 16.48
C ILE A 43 -16.09 6.32 17.00
N ASP A 44 -17.38 6.18 17.30
CA ASP A 44 -17.99 4.88 17.52
C ASP A 44 -18.54 4.37 16.18
N HIS A 45 -17.85 3.41 15.60
CA HIS A 45 -18.13 2.95 14.24
C HIS A 45 -19.44 2.15 14.14
N ALA A 46 -20.14 2.34 13.02
CA ALA A 46 -21.36 1.61 12.76
C ALA A 46 -21.19 0.08 12.87
N PRO A 47 -22.14 -0.62 13.49
CA PRO A 47 -22.05 -2.06 13.70
C PRO A 47 -22.15 -2.82 12.38
N PHE A 48 -21.81 -4.11 12.42
CA PHE A 48 -21.87 -5.00 11.27
C PHE A 48 -23.25 -4.99 10.58
N SER A 49 -23.24 -4.92 9.25
CA SER A 49 -24.43 -4.95 8.40
C SER A 49 -24.28 -5.98 7.30
N TRP A 50 -25.18 -6.95 7.26
CA TRP A 50 -25.23 -7.96 6.21
C TRP A 50 -25.46 -7.37 4.82
N ILE A 51 -26.25 -6.29 4.73
CA ILE A 51 -26.53 -5.61 3.46
C ILE A 51 -25.23 -4.99 2.93
N ALA A 52 -24.52 -4.25 3.78
CA ALA A 52 -23.24 -3.64 3.40
C ALA A 52 -22.21 -4.70 3.06
N PHE A 53 -22.01 -5.70 3.92
CA PHE A 53 -21.07 -6.79 3.70
C PHE A 53 -21.33 -7.53 2.37
N SER A 54 -22.60 -7.87 2.10
CA SER A 54 -22.98 -8.53 0.84
C SER A 54 -22.77 -7.62 -0.36
N GLY A 55 -23.12 -6.33 -0.24
CA GLY A 55 -22.90 -5.33 -1.28
C GLY A 55 -21.42 -5.16 -1.64
N TYR A 56 -20.56 -4.98 -0.64
CA TYR A 56 -19.10 -4.90 -0.82
C TYR A 56 -18.54 -6.20 -1.40
N SER A 57 -18.96 -7.36 -0.89
CA SER A 57 -18.53 -8.67 -1.41
C SER A 57 -18.87 -8.83 -2.88
N LEU A 58 -20.12 -8.55 -3.26
CA LEU A 58 -20.58 -8.64 -4.65
C LEU A 58 -19.82 -7.66 -5.55
N PHE A 59 -19.60 -6.42 -5.10
CA PHE A 59 -18.83 -5.43 -5.85
C PHE A 59 -17.38 -5.90 -6.10
N ILE A 60 -16.68 -6.35 -5.05
CA ILE A 60 -15.30 -6.84 -5.14
C ILE A 60 -15.22 -8.07 -6.06
N LEU A 61 -16.13 -9.04 -5.88
CA LEU A 61 -16.17 -10.25 -6.70
C LEU A 61 -16.50 -9.94 -8.16
N ALA A 62 -17.42 -9.01 -8.44
CA ALA A 62 -17.75 -8.58 -9.79
C ALA A 62 -16.56 -7.94 -10.52
N LEU A 63 -15.67 -7.25 -9.80
CA LEU A 63 -14.44 -6.68 -10.37
C LEU A 63 -13.36 -7.75 -10.60
N ILE A 64 -13.18 -8.68 -9.67
CA ILE A 64 -12.06 -9.63 -9.68
C ILE A 64 -12.35 -10.86 -10.56
N ILE A 65 -13.54 -11.46 -10.43
CA ILE A 65 -13.87 -12.74 -11.06
C ILE A 65 -13.69 -12.70 -12.59
N PRO A 66 -14.17 -11.69 -13.34
CA PRO A 66 -14.00 -11.67 -14.79
C PRO A 66 -12.53 -11.67 -15.23
N ILE A 67 -11.68 -10.96 -14.50
CA ILE A 67 -10.24 -10.87 -14.77
C ILE A 67 -9.59 -12.23 -14.49
N VAL A 68 -9.87 -12.83 -13.32
CA VAL A 68 -9.33 -14.13 -12.92
C VAL A 68 -9.74 -15.23 -13.91
N ILE A 69 -11.02 -15.29 -14.28
CA ILE A 69 -11.51 -16.26 -15.28
C ILE A 69 -10.76 -16.10 -16.60
N LYS A 70 -10.54 -14.87 -17.09
CA LYS A 70 -9.78 -14.64 -18.33
C LYS A 70 -8.34 -15.11 -18.23
N ILE A 71 -7.65 -14.86 -17.11
CA ILE A 71 -6.27 -15.31 -16.90
C ILE A 71 -6.20 -16.84 -16.87
N LEU A 72 -7.13 -17.50 -16.15
CA LEU A 72 -7.17 -18.96 -16.04
C LEU A 72 -7.48 -19.64 -17.37
N ARG A 73 -8.35 -19.05 -18.20
CA ARG A 73 -8.68 -19.57 -19.53
C ARG A 73 -7.55 -19.43 -20.54
N LYS A 74 -6.61 -18.50 -20.33
CA LYS A 74 -5.46 -18.35 -21.23
C LYS A 74 -4.49 -19.53 -21.07
N LYS A 75 -4.23 -20.20 -22.20
CA LYS A 75 -3.19 -21.22 -22.29
C LYS A 75 -1.85 -20.62 -21.85
N LYS A 76 -1.08 -21.42 -21.11
CA LYS A 76 0.28 -21.05 -20.74
C LYS A 76 1.09 -20.99 -22.04
N HIS A 77 1.85 -19.92 -22.26
CA HIS A 77 2.91 -19.97 -23.27
C HIS A 77 3.89 -21.07 -22.86
N VAL A 78 4.36 -21.85 -23.82
CA VAL A 78 5.40 -22.86 -23.58
C VAL A 78 6.67 -22.09 -23.19
N ASP A 79 7.00 -22.11 -21.91
CA ASP A 79 8.19 -21.43 -21.40
C ASP A 79 9.43 -22.27 -21.68
N SER A 80 10.50 -21.62 -22.14
CA SER A 80 11.84 -22.11 -21.91
C SER A 80 12.08 -22.23 -20.40
N LYS A 81 12.76 -23.29 -19.95
CA LYS A 81 13.10 -23.45 -18.53
C LYS A 81 13.91 -22.21 -18.09
N PRO A 82 13.48 -21.47 -17.05
CA PRO A 82 14.22 -20.31 -16.61
C PRO A 82 15.59 -20.76 -16.11
N ILE A 83 16.63 -20.04 -16.52
CA ILE A 83 17.98 -20.21 -15.95
C ILE A 83 17.90 -19.68 -14.52
N LEU A 84 18.04 -20.57 -13.54
CA LEU A 84 18.06 -20.20 -12.14
C LEU A 84 19.49 -19.90 -11.71
N TYR A 85 19.66 -18.78 -11.01
CA TYR A 85 20.90 -18.39 -10.37
C TYR A 85 20.96 -18.97 -8.96
N PRO A 86 22.15 -19.13 -8.36
CA PRO A 86 22.27 -19.52 -6.95
C PRO A 86 21.55 -18.52 -6.04
N PHE A 87 20.96 -19.02 -4.95
CA PHE A 87 20.37 -18.15 -3.94
C PHE A 87 21.51 -17.42 -3.21
N PRO A 88 21.50 -16.08 -3.17
CA PRO A 88 22.65 -15.32 -2.67
C PRO A 88 22.80 -15.44 -1.14
N TRP A 89 24.03 -15.29 -0.65
CA TRP A 89 24.36 -15.40 0.78
C TRP A 89 23.54 -14.46 1.68
N TRP A 90 23.28 -13.23 1.22
CA TRP A 90 22.47 -12.25 1.95
C TRP A 90 20.98 -12.64 2.02
N GLY A 91 20.51 -13.50 1.11
CA GLY A 91 19.18 -14.11 1.22
C GLY A 91 19.08 -15.08 2.41
N TRP A 92 20.14 -15.86 2.66
CA TRP A 92 20.20 -16.76 3.83
C TRP A 92 20.25 -15.99 5.14
N ILE A 93 20.92 -14.83 5.15
CA ILE A 93 20.88 -13.91 6.29
C ILE A 93 19.45 -13.44 6.52
N GLY A 94 18.72 -13.03 5.47
CA GLY A 94 17.32 -12.64 5.57
C GLY A 94 16.44 -13.76 6.15
N LEU A 95 16.59 -15.01 5.70
CA LEU A 95 15.85 -16.15 6.27
C LEU A 95 16.17 -16.37 7.75
N THR A 96 17.45 -16.34 8.11
CA THR A 96 17.92 -16.60 9.47
C THR A 96 17.46 -15.51 10.44
N THR A 97 17.72 -14.25 10.08
CA THR A 97 17.31 -13.08 10.87
C THR A 97 15.80 -12.95 10.97
N GLY A 98 15.06 -13.27 9.90
CA GLY A 98 13.61 -13.29 9.90
C GLY A 98 13.03 -14.35 10.84
N PHE A 99 13.59 -15.57 10.82
CA PHE A 99 13.17 -16.64 11.73
C PHE A 99 13.44 -16.29 13.19
N ILE A 100 14.63 -15.76 13.50
CA ILE A 100 14.98 -15.31 14.86
C ILE A 100 14.07 -14.17 15.29
N ALA A 101 13.89 -13.14 14.45
CA ALA A 101 13.02 -12.00 14.74
C ALA A 101 11.58 -12.45 14.99
N TRP A 102 11.08 -13.46 14.27
CA TRP A 102 9.75 -14.01 14.47
C TRP A 102 9.63 -14.69 15.82
N ILE A 103 10.57 -15.57 16.18
CA ILE A 103 10.58 -16.20 17.51
C ILE A 103 10.61 -15.15 18.61
N LEU A 104 11.46 -14.14 18.49
CA LEU A 104 11.54 -13.04 19.45
C LEU A 104 10.26 -12.19 19.48
N ALA A 105 9.63 -11.94 18.33
CA ALA A 105 8.39 -11.17 18.25
C ALA A 105 7.20 -11.86 18.93
N TRP A 106 7.12 -13.19 18.81
CA TRP A 106 5.94 -13.94 19.25
C TRP A 106 6.13 -14.64 20.59
N THR A 107 7.36 -14.68 21.11
CA THR A 107 7.66 -15.27 22.42
C THR A 107 8.03 -14.18 23.40
N ARG A 108 7.36 -14.14 24.56
CA ARG A 108 7.57 -13.14 25.61
C ARG A 108 8.74 -13.51 26.52
N PHE A 109 9.96 -13.47 25.98
CA PHE A 109 11.17 -13.73 26.77
C PHE A 109 11.45 -12.59 27.76
N PRO A 110 11.62 -12.87 29.07
CA PRO A 110 11.87 -11.82 30.06
C PRO A 110 13.12 -10.98 29.76
N TRP A 111 14.19 -11.60 29.27
CA TRP A 111 15.44 -10.91 28.91
C TRP A 111 15.31 -10.01 27.67
N PHE A 112 14.26 -10.18 26.86
CA PHE A 112 14.03 -9.43 25.63
C PHE A 112 12.91 -8.37 25.77
N ALA A 113 12.32 -8.23 26.96
CA ALA A 113 11.16 -7.37 27.21
C ALA A 113 11.35 -5.92 26.72
N GLY A 114 12.54 -5.34 26.88
CA GLY A 114 12.82 -3.97 26.44
C GLY A 114 12.82 -3.77 24.91
N PHE A 115 13.10 -4.82 24.13
CA PHE A 115 13.12 -4.77 22.66
C PHE A 115 11.85 -5.33 22.03
N GLN A 116 11.01 -6.00 22.82
CA GLN A 116 9.75 -6.59 22.38
C GLN A 116 8.83 -5.63 21.61
N PRO A 117 8.72 -4.33 21.95
CA PRO A 117 7.91 -3.38 21.19
C PRO A 117 8.41 -3.11 19.76
N HIS A 118 9.66 -3.46 19.46
CA HIS A 118 10.36 -3.04 18.23
C HIS A 118 10.60 -4.19 17.24
N THR A 119 9.98 -5.34 17.45
CA THR A 119 10.24 -6.56 16.66
C THR A 119 9.63 -6.55 15.26
N PHE A 120 8.75 -5.59 14.97
CA PHE A 120 8.08 -5.49 13.67
C PHE A 120 9.05 -5.10 12.53
N THR A 121 9.96 -4.17 12.77
CA THR A 121 10.92 -3.72 11.74
C THR A 121 11.89 -4.82 11.30
N PRO A 122 12.56 -5.57 12.22
CA PRO A 122 13.47 -6.66 11.82
C PRO A 122 12.82 -7.71 10.91
N LEU A 123 11.53 -8.03 11.13
CA LEU A 123 10.77 -8.96 10.29
C LEU A 123 10.68 -8.46 8.85
N TRP A 124 10.33 -7.19 8.66
CA TRP A 124 10.22 -6.60 7.33
C TRP A 124 11.56 -6.44 6.62
N LEU A 125 12.62 -6.04 7.32
CA LEU A 125 13.95 -5.98 6.73
C LEU A 125 14.41 -7.36 6.23
N SER A 126 14.16 -8.39 7.04
CA SER A 126 14.42 -9.79 6.68
C SER A 126 13.62 -10.22 5.46
N PHE A 127 12.32 -9.89 5.41
CA PHE A 127 11.45 -10.14 4.26
C PHE A 127 11.96 -9.47 2.99
N ILE A 128 12.34 -8.20 3.07
CA ILE A 128 12.87 -7.44 1.93
C ILE A 128 14.13 -8.10 1.38
N LEU A 129 15.04 -8.58 2.24
CA LEU A 129 16.20 -9.36 1.81
C LEU A 129 15.77 -10.66 1.11
N VAL A 130 14.88 -11.44 1.72
CA VAL A 130 14.44 -12.72 1.15
C VAL A 130 13.77 -12.54 -0.21
N ILE A 131 12.85 -11.58 -0.35
CA ILE A 131 12.11 -11.40 -1.60
C ILE A 131 13.01 -10.94 -2.74
N ASN A 132 13.99 -10.08 -2.45
CA ASN A 132 14.99 -9.67 -3.44
C ASN A 132 15.93 -10.82 -3.81
N ALA A 133 16.28 -11.69 -2.86
CA ALA A 133 17.10 -12.87 -3.11
C ALA A 133 16.36 -13.88 -3.99
N LEU A 134 15.05 -14.04 -3.77
CA LEU A 134 14.18 -14.85 -4.61
C LEU A 134 14.06 -14.28 -6.03
N THR A 135 13.95 -12.95 -6.18
CA THR A 135 14.01 -12.30 -7.50
C THR A 135 15.35 -12.57 -8.17
N TYR A 136 16.47 -12.34 -7.48
CA TYR A 136 17.81 -12.58 -8.01
C TYR A 136 18.00 -14.04 -8.46
N LYS A 137 17.56 -15.01 -7.65
CA LYS A 137 17.57 -16.44 -7.99
C LYS A 137 16.86 -16.73 -9.32
N ARG A 138 15.82 -15.98 -9.65
CA ARG A 138 14.99 -16.20 -10.85
C ARG A 138 15.46 -15.46 -12.09
N THR A 139 16.07 -14.28 -11.93
CA THR A 139 16.34 -13.36 -13.06
C THR A 139 17.81 -12.95 -13.17
N GLY A 140 18.63 -13.27 -12.17
CA GLY A 140 20.01 -12.79 -12.04
C GLY A 140 20.10 -11.30 -11.68
N ASN A 141 18.96 -10.63 -11.48
CA ASN A 141 18.87 -9.19 -11.27
C ASN A 141 17.84 -8.86 -10.19
N CYS A 142 18.12 -7.88 -9.33
CA CYS A 142 17.15 -7.35 -8.36
C CYS A 142 17.47 -5.90 -8.03
N MET A 143 16.53 -5.17 -7.43
CA MET A 143 16.75 -3.77 -7.08
C MET A 143 17.91 -3.55 -6.09
N ILE A 144 18.18 -4.49 -5.17
CA ILE A 144 19.32 -4.38 -4.24
C ILE A 144 20.65 -4.32 -5.00
N VAL A 145 20.83 -5.20 -5.98
CA VAL A 145 22.10 -5.34 -6.72
C VAL A 145 22.19 -4.33 -7.85
N ASN A 146 21.15 -4.21 -8.66
CA ASN A 146 21.20 -3.43 -9.91
C ASN A 146 20.76 -1.97 -9.74
N ARG A 147 20.00 -1.64 -8.69
CA ARG A 147 19.43 -0.30 -8.47
C ARG A 147 19.52 0.15 -7.00
N PRO A 148 20.72 0.11 -6.36
CA PRO A 148 20.87 0.34 -4.92
C PRO A 148 20.42 1.74 -4.47
N LYS A 149 20.69 2.79 -5.26
CA LYS A 149 20.23 4.16 -4.94
C LYS A 149 18.72 4.27 -4.92
N TYR A 150 18.05 3.67 -5.91
CA TYR A 150 16.59 3.60 -5.95
C TYR A 150 16.05 2.81 -4.76
N PHE A 151 16.65 1.64 -4.47
CA PHE A 151 16.28 0.80 -3.33
C PHE A 151 16.37 1.55 -1.99
N ILE A 152 17.47 2.27 -1.73
CA ILE A 152 17.62 3.05 -0.49
C ILE A 152 16.59 4.18 -0.41
N MET A 153 16.34 4.89 -1.51
CA MET A 153 15.32 5.95 -1.52
C MET A 153 13.90 5.42 -1.31
N LEU A 154 13.61 4.16 -1.63
CA LEU A 154 12.30 3.58 -1.30
C LEU A 154 12.04 3.62 0.20
N PHE A 155 13.03 3.41 1.05
CA PHE A 155 12.84 3.49 2.51
C PHE A 155 12.44 4.90 2.96
N LEU A 156 13.12 5.92 2.44
CA LEU A 156 12.85 7.32 2.79
C LEU A 156 11.46 7.75 2.32
N VAL A 157 11.10 7.43 1.07
CA VAL A 157 9.79 7.78 0.50
C VAL A 157 8.68 6.98 1.19
N SER A 158 8.95 5.73 1.60
CA SER A 158 7.96 4.86 2.25
C SER A 158 7.48 5.42 3.58
N ALA A 159 8.37 6.00 4.38
CA ALA A 159 8.00 6.61 5.64
C ALA A 159 6.98 7.74 5.45
N ALA A 160 7.27 8.68 4.54
CA ALA A 160 6.36 9.78 4.22
C ALA A 160 5.04 9.27 3.62
N PHE A 161 5.11 8.22 2.79
CA PHE A 161 3.94 7.60 2.17
C PHE A 161 2.99 6.99 3.19
N TRP A 162 3.50 6.28 4.21
CA TRP A 162 2.61 5.70 5.23
C TRP A 162 2.13 6.73 6.25
N TRP A 163 2.97 7.72 6.62
CA TRP A 163 2.53 8.83 7.47
C TRP A 163 1.33 9.58 6.89
N PHE A 164 1.20 9.60 5.57
CA PHE A 164 0.03 10.14 4.91
C PHE A 164 -1.25 9.32 5.19
N PHE A 165 -1.17 7.98 5.20
CA PHE A 165 -2.30 7.14 5.60
C PHE A 165 -2.63 7.28 7.08
N GLU A 166 -1.61 7.39 7.94
CA GLU A 166 -1.81 7.71 9.36
C GLU A 166 -2.52 9.05 9.55
N TYR A 167 -2.15 10.06 8.75
CA TYR A 167 -2.83 11.35 8.75
C TYR A 167 -4.32 11.21 8.38
N LEU A 168 -4.64 10.51 7.30
CA LEU A 168 -6.03 10.27 6.89
C LEU A 168 -6.79 9.43 7.92
N ASN A 169 -6.12 8.47 8.57
CA ASN A 169 -6.72 7.64 9.60
C ASN A 169 -7.19 8.44 10.81
N ARG A 170 -6.64 9.63 11.07
CA ARG A 170 -7.14 10.52 12.14
C ARG A 170 -8.58 10.96 11.90
N PHE A 171 -9.03 10.96 10.64
CA PHE A 171 -10.38 11.39 10.26
C PHE A 171 -11.39 10.24 10.26
N VAL A 172 -10.93 9.01 10.05
CA VAL A 172 -11.80 7.84 9.97
C VAL A 172 -11.69 6.91 11.17
N GLN A 173 -10.52 6.83 11.81
CA GLN A 173 -10.20 5.98 12.96
C GLN A 173 -10.39 4.46 12.71
N ASN A 174 -10.10 4.02 11.49
CA ASN A 174 -10.24 2.63 11.07
C ASN A 174 -9.25 1.67 11.75
N TRP A 175 -8.12 2.16 12.23
CA TRP A 175 -7.17 1.38 13.02
C TRP A 175 -6.58 2.20 14.16
N GLN A 176 -6.16 1.49 15.21
CA GLN A 176 -5.51 2.09 16.38
C GLN A 176 -4.40 1.20 16.91
N TYR A 177 -3.34 1.81 17.42
CA TYR A 177 -2.22 1.10 18.04
C TYR A 177 -2.50 0.80 19.51
N THR A 178 -2.16 -0.41 19.95
CA THR A 178 -2.39 -0.92 21.31
C THR A 178 -1.17 -1.68 21.83
N GLY A 179 -1.13 -1.91 23.14
CA GLY A 179 -0.16 -2.77 23.81
C GLY A 179 1.08 -2.05 24.36
N VAL A 180 1.46 -0.90 23.79
CA VAL A 180 2.55 -0.06 24.30
C VAL A 180 2.19 1.41 24.15
N HIS A 181 2.43 2.18 25.21
CA HIS A 181 2.31 3.64 25.20
C HIS A 181 3.68 4.26 25.00
N PHE A 182 3.79 5.14 24.00
CA PHE A 182 5.01 5.85 23.66
C PHE A 182 4.80 7.35 23.81
N SER A 183 5.84 8.08 24.18
CA SER A 183 5.82 9.54 24.02
C SER A 183 5.67 9.90 22.53
N SER A 184 5.23 11.13 22.24
CA SER A 184 5.07 11.62 20.87
C SER A 184 6.34 11.43 20.02
N TRP A 185 7.53 11.65 20.60
CA TRP A 185 8.79 11.51 19.88
C TRP A 185 9.16 10.05 19.62
N GLU A 186 9.00 9.18 20.62
CA GLU A 186 9.23 7.74 20.48
C GLU A 186 8.29 7.13 19.45
N TYR A 187 7.00 7.45 19.53
CA TYR A 187 6.01 7.02 18.54
C TYR A 187 6.43 7.47 17.14
N PHE A 188 6.77 8.75 16.96
CA PHE A 188 7.21 9.26 15.67
C PHE A 188 8.43 8.50 15.12
N LEU A 189 9.46 8.28 15.94
CA LEU A 189 10.68 7.59 15.50
C LEU A 189 10.44 6.12 15.16
N TYR A 190 9.82 5.36 16.08
CA TYR A 190 9.62 3.92 15.90
C TYR A 190 8.61 3.60 14.80
N ALA A 191 7.55 4.41 14.70
CA ALA A 191 6.59 4.31 13.60
C ALA A 191 7.26 4.63 12.27
N THR A 192 8.05 5.72 12.18
CA THR A 192 8.80 6.09 10.96
C THR A 192 9.70 4.96 10.45
N ILE A 193 10.41 4.29 11.36
CA ILE A 193 11.27 3.16 11.01
C ILE A 193 10.43 2.00 10.45
N SER A 194 9.31 1.66 11.08
CA SER A 194 8.40 0.61 10.59
C SER A 194 7.75 0.98 9.25
N PHE A 195 7.34 2.23 9.09
CA PHE A 195 6.73 2.75 7.87
C PHE A 195 7.70 2.80 6.69
N SER A 196 9.00 2.90 6.95
CA SER A 196 10.03 2.90 5.92
C SER A 196 10.11 1.59 5.12
N THR A 197 9.54 0.48 5.63
CA THR A 197 9.71 -0.83 4.99
C THR A 197 8.63 -1.19 3.96
N VAL A 198 7.56 -0.40 3.85
CA VAL A 198 6.37 -0.74 3.05
C VAL A 198 6.66 -0.78 1.55
N LEU A 199 7.15 0.33 0.97
CA LEU A 199 7.48 0.39 -0.46
C LEU A 199 8.57 -0.61 -0.88
N PRO A 200 9.72 -0.75 -0.18
CA PRO A 200 10.71 -1.74 -0.57
C PRO A 200 10.18 -3.18 -0.46
N ALA A 201 9.29 -3.48 0.49
CA ALA A 201 8.66 -4.80 0.56
C ALA A 201 7.72 -5.03 -0.63
N VAL A 202 6.74 -4.14 -0.86
CA VAL A 202 5.73 -4.31 -1.92
C VAL A 202 6.37 -4.30 -3.30
N LEU A 203 7.28 -3.38 -3.59
CA LEU A 203 7.91 -3.28 -4.91
C LEU A 203 8.91 -4.42 -5.16
N GLY A 204 9.57 -4.92 -4.12
CA GLY A 204 10.40 -6.13 -4.20
C GLY A 204 9.59 -7.37 -4.51
N THR A 205 8.45 -7.55 -3.81
CA THR A 205 7.48 -8.62 -4.09
C THR A 205 6.92 -8.50 -5.50
N ARG A 206 6.65 -7.29 -5.99
CA ARG A 206 6.19 -7.09 -7.36
C ARG A 206 7.23 -7.53 -8.39
N GLU A 207 8.50 -7.18 -8.21
CA GLU A 207 9.58 -7.63 -9.11
C GLU A 207 9.73 -9.15 -9.09
N TRP A 208 9.57 -9.77 -7.91
CA TRP A 208 9.52 -11.23 -7.80
C TRP A 208 8.33 -11.83 -8.55
N ILE A 209 7.12 -11.29 -8.39
CA ILE A 209 5.91 -11.73 -9.11
C ILE A 209 6.09 -11.59 -10.63
N GLN A 210 6.65 -10.46 -11.09
CA GLN A 210 6.89 -10.21 -12.52
C GLN A 210 7.92 -11.17 -13.14
N SER A 211 8.75 -11.83 -12.33
CA SER A 211 9.68 -12.86 -12.82
C SER A 211 9.01 -14.18 -13.21
N PHE A 212 7.69 -14.33 -12.96
CA PHE A 212 6.95 -15.54 -13.34
C PHE A 212 6.25 -15.37 -14.68
N SER A 213 6.40 -16.36 -15.56
CA SER A 213 5.80 -16.36 -16.90
C SER A 213 4.28 -16.28 -16.93
N TRP A 214 3.59 -16.71 -15.86
CA TRP A 214 2.13 -16.60 -15.81
C TRP A 214 1.68 -15.13 -15.84
N VAL A 215 2.52 -14.17 -15.45
CA VAL A 215 2.22 -12.74 -15.54
C VAL A 215 1.99 -12.32 -16.99
N GLU A 216 2.61 -12.97 -17.98
CA GLU A 216 2.35 -12.70 -19.40
C GLU A 216 0.89 -12.99 -19.79
N LYS A 217 0.18 -13.87 -19.08
CA LYS A 217 -1.26 -14.08 -19.28
C LYS A 217 -2.09 -12.83 -18.94
N CYS A 218 -1.54 -11.92 -18.14
CA CYS A 218 -2.17 -10.64 -17.80
C CYS A 218 -2.05 -9.60 -18.92
N ASN A 219 -1.31 -9.89 -19.99
CA ASN A 219 -1.34 -9.09 -21.21
C ASN A 219 -2.58 -9.45 -22.06
N ASN A 220 -3.01 -8.60 -22.98
CA ASN A 220 -4.15 -8.80 -23.89
C ASN A 220 -5.45 -9.24 -23.17
N LEU A 221 -5.79 -8.66 -22.01
CA LEU A 221 -7.04 -8.94 -21.30
C LEU A 221 -8.20 -8.08 -21.87
N ILE A 222 -8.87 -7.29 -21.03
CA ILE A 222 -9.91 -6.34 -21.46
C ILE A 222 -9.23 -5.00 -21.71
N SER A 223 -9.45 -4.39 -22.86
CA SER A 223 -9.06 -3.00 -23.12
C SER A 223 -10.11 -2.07 -22.52
N PHE A 224 -9.67 -1.09 -21.72
CA PHE A 224 -10.55 -0.13 -21.08
C PHE A 224 -10.03 1.30 -21.31
N GLY A 225 -10.56 1.96 -22.35
CA GLY A 225 -10.12 3.31 -22.77
C GLY A 225 -10.69 4.47 -21.97
N ILE A 226 -11.67 4.23 -21.08
CA ILE A 226 -12.35 5.27 -20.29
C ILE A 226 -11.35 6.04 -19.40
N PHE A 227 -10.25 5.41 -19.02
CA PHE A 227 -9.19 6.00 -18.19
C PHE A 227 -8.30 7.03 -18.91
N GLN A 228 -8.64 7.47 -20.12
CA GLN A 228 -7.85 8.47 -20.88
C GLN A 228 -8.57 9.82 -21.10
N SER A 229 -9.86 9.91 -20.74
CA SER A 229 -10.68 11.09 -21.04
C SER A 229 -10.46 12.23 -20.03
N LYS A 230 -10.05 13.43 -20.50
CA LYS A 230 -9.86 14.62 -19.64
C LYS A 230 -11.12 15.04 -18.89
N PRO A 231 -12.33 15.11 -19.50
CA PRO A 231 -13.57 15.35 -18.76
C PRO A 231 -13.82 14.32 -17.66
N THR A 232 -13.58 13.04 -17.94
CA THR A 232 -13.74 11.96 -16.96
C THR A 232 -12.76 12.12 -15.80
N ALA A 233 -11.49 12.41 -16.11
CA ALA A 233 -10.46 12.66 -15.10
C ALA A 233 -10.80 13.86 -14.21
N LEU A 234 -11.36 14.94 -14.78
CA LEU A 234 -11.82 16.10 -14.02
C LEU A 234 -12.99 15.73 -13.08
N SER A 235 -13.99 15.01 -13.57
CA SER A 235 -15.11 14.54 -12.74
C SER A 235 -14.64 13.64 -11.59
N VAL A 236 -13.73 12.69 -11.88
CA VAL A 236 -13.13 11.81 -10.87
C VAL A 236 -12.30 12.61 -9.86
N LEU A 237 -11.56 13.62 -10.31
CA LEU A 237 -10.79 14.50 -9.42
C LEU A 237 -11.71 15.26 -8.47
N MET A 238 -12.78 15.87 -9.00
CA MET A 238 -13.75 16.61 -8.20
C MET A 238 -14.46 15.70 -7.19
N ALA A 239 -14.93 14.53 -7.63
CA ALA A 239 -15.58 13.55 -6.76
C ALA A 239 -14.65 13.04 -5.65
N SER A 240 -13.40 12.69 -5.98
CA SER A 240 -12.41 12.24 -5.00
C SER A 240 -12.03 13.35 -4.01
N SER A 241 -11.89 14.59 -4.50
CA SER A 241 -11.58 15.75 -3.66
C SER A 241 -12.73 16.06 -2.70
N ALA A 242 -13.97 16.05 -3.18
CA ALA A 242 -15.15 16.23 -2.35
C ALA A 242 -15.27 15.11 -1.31
N GLY A 243 -15.08 13.85 -1.71
CA GLY A 243 -15.14 12.72 -0.80
C GLY A 243 -14.06 12.77 0.30
N ILE A 244 -12.82 13.16 -0.05
CA ILE A 244 -11.76 13.39 0.94
C ILE A 244 -12.13 14.55 1.88
N ALA A 245 -12.69 15.65 1.36
CA ALA A 245 -13.11 16.77 2.21
C ALA A 245 -14.17 16.34 3.23
N LEU A 246 -15.08 15.45 2.83
CA LEU A 246 -16.20 14.99 3.64
C LEU A 246 -15.85 13.81 4.55
N ILE A 247 -14.62 13.26 4.46
CA ILE A 247 -14.26 11.99 5.10
C ILE A 247 -14.37 12.04 6.64
N GLY A 248 -14.04 13.18 7.26
CA GLY A 248 -14.18 13.38 8.70
C GLY A 248 -15.61 13.65 9.18
N ILE A 249 -16.55 13.93 8.27
CA ILE A 249 -17.96 14.20 8.56
C ILE A 249 -18.77 12.90 8.49
N TRP A 250 -18.50 12.05 7.49
CA TRP A 250 -19.15 10.76 7.30
C TRP A 250 -18.13 9.60 7.25
N PRO A 251 -17.36 9.37 8.33
CA PRO A 251 -16.29 8.37 8.34
C PRO A 251 -16.81 6.96 8.05
N ASP A 252 -17.99 6.60 8.57
CA ASP A 252 -18.57 5.25 8.38
C ASP A 252 -18.81 4.88 6.91
N TYR A 253 -19.11 5.87 6.07
CA TYR A 253 -19.44 5.64 4.66
C TYR A 253 -18.27 5.95 3.74
N LEU A 254 -17.47 6.96 4.08
CA LEU A 254 -16.40 7.47 3.22
C LEU A 254 -15.03 6.87 3.54
N PHE A 255 -14.89 6.01 4.55
CA PHE A 255 -13.60 5.35 4.84
C PHE A 255 -12.94 4.64 3.65
N PRO A 256 -13.64 4.05 2.64
CA PRO A 256 -12.95 3.42 1.51
C PRO A 256 -12.16 4.43 0.68
N LEU A 257 -12.57 5.71 0.72
CA LEU A 257 -11.89 6.80 0.04
C LEU A 257 -10.50 7.07 0.61
N LEU A 258 -10.21 6.71 1.86
CA LEU A 258 -8.85 6.75 2.40
C LEU A 258 -7.88 5.92 1.55
N TRP A 259 -8.33 4.77 1.03
CA TRP A 259 -7.51 3.81 0.29
C TRP A 259 -7.54 3.96 -1.24
N ILE A 260 -8.50 4.72 -1.78
CA ILE A 260 -8.74 4.80 -3.23
C ILE A 260 -8.51 6.22 -3.75
N SER A 261 -8.85 7.25 -2.98
CA SER A 261 -8.78 8.64 -3.47
C SER A 261 -7.36 9.12 -3.79
N PRO A 262 -6.31 8.77 -3.02
CA PRO A 262 -4.95 9.18 -3.37
C PRO A 262 -4.55 8.70 -4.76
N LEU A 263 -4.83 7.42 -5.07
CA LEU A 263 -4.68 6.84 -6.39
C LEU A 263 -5.45 7.64 -7.47
N LEU A 264 -6.74 7.89 -7.24
CA LEU A 264 -7.60 8.59 -8.19
C LEU A 264 -7.14 10.03 -8.44
N VAL A 265 -6.78 10.78 -7.40
CA VAL A 265 -6.28 12.15 -7.50
C VAL A 265 -4.98 12.18 -8.32
N ILE A 266 -4.02 11.30 -8.02
CA ILE A 266 -2.74 11.27 -8.75
C ILE A 266 -2.97 10.93 -10.23
N VAL A 267 -3.78 9.90 -10.52
CA VAL A 267 -4.09 9.48 -11.89
C VAL A 267 -4.83 10.58 -12.66
N SER A 268 -5.82 11.23 -12.04
CA SER A 268 -6.54 12.33 -12.68
C SER A 268 -5.62 13.50 -13.02
N LEU A 269 -4.73 13.89 -12.11
CA LEU A 269 -3.74 14.95 -12.38
C LEU A 269 -2.78 14.56 -13.51
N GLN A 270 -2.39 13.29 -13.61
CA GLN A 270 -1.56 12.78 -14.72
C GLN A 270 -2.31 12.86 -16.06
N ILE A 271 -3.58 12.43 -16.12
CA ILE A 271 -4.42 12.49 -17.33
C ILE A 271 -4.63 13.95 -17.77
N LEU A 272 -4.98 14.85 -16.85
CA LEU A 272 -5.18 16.27 -17.14
C LEU A 272 -3.90 16.92 -17.67
N SER A 273 -2.74 16.45 -17.22
CA SER A 273 -1.41 16.88 -17.70
C SER A 273 -0.98 16.22 -19.01
N GLY A 274 -1.73 15.26 -19.55
CA GLY A 274 -1.34 14.48 -20.73
C GLY A 274 -0.17 13.52 -20.49
N GLU A 275 0.03 13.05 -19.26
CA GLU A 275 1.11 12.13 -18.90
C GLU A 275 0.66 10.67 -18.87
N ASN A 276 1.59 9.76 -19.16
CA ASN A 276 1.38 8.32 -18.93
C ASN A 276 1.25 8.02 -17.44
N HIS A 277 0.19 7.29 -17.10
CA HIS A 277 -0.22 6.89 -15.75
C HIS A 277 -0.23 5.37 -15.60
N VAL A 278 -0.58 4.87 -14.40
CA VAL A 278 -0.53 3.43 -14.07
C VAL A 278 -1.52 2.58 -14.87
N PHE A 279 -2.61 3.19 -15.36
CA PHE A 279 -3.64 2.54 -16.16
C PHE A 279 -3.50 2.78 -17.67
N SER A 280 -2.44 3.47 -18.13
CA SER A 280 -2.24 3.70 -19.57
C SER A 280 -2.13 2.38 -20.35
N ASP A 281 -1.44 1.39 -19.76
CA ASP A 281 -1.21 0.08 -20.38
C ASP A 281 -2.51 -0.77 -20.44
N ILE A 282 -3.50 -0.48 -19.58
CA ILE A 282 -4.84 -1.12 -19.62
C ILE A 282 -5.60 -0.74 -20.90
N ALA A 283 -5.35 0.44 -21.49
CA ALA A 283 -6.02 0.85 -22.72
C ALA A 283 -5.70 -0.10 -23.89
N VAL A 284 -4.51 -0.71 -23.88
CA VAL A 284 -4.08 -1.73 -24.85
C VAL A 284 -4.22 -3.16 -24.32
N GLY A 285 -4.85 -3.34 -23.16
CA GLY A 285 -5.12 -4.63 -22.56
C GLY A 285 -3.96 -5.24 -21.77
N ASP A 286 -2.90 -4.49 -21.46
CA ASP A 286 -1.80 -4.93 -20.61
C ASP A 286 -2.07 -4.60 -19.13
N TRP A 287 -2.42 -5.63 -18.36
CA TRP A 287 -2.73 -5.53 -16.94
C TRP A 287 -1.57 -5.98 -16.04
N ARG A 288 -0.41 -6.32 -16.61
CA ARG A 288 0.71 -6.91 -15.86
C ARG A 288 1.10 -6.03 -14.68
N LEU A 289 1.23 -4.73 -14.89
CA LEU A 289 1.59 -3.79 -13.82
C LEU A 289 0.55 -3.77 -12.70
N VAL A 290 -0.73 -3.61 -13.04
CA VAL A 290 -1.81 -3.46 -12.05
C VAL A 290 -1.98 -4.75 -11.25
N ILE A 291 -2.05 -5.90 -11.92
CA ILE A 291 -2.24 -7.19 -11.26
C ILE A 291 -1.02 -7.58 -10.42
N SER A 292 0.21 -7.43 -10.95
CA SER A 292 1.40 -7.74 -10.17
C SER A 292 1.54 -6.84 -8.94
N SER A 293 1.13 -5.57 -9.04
CA SER A 293 1.20 -4.64 -7.91
C SER A 293 0.13 -4.94 -6.86
N ALA A 294 -1.11 -5.21 -7.27
CA ALA A 294 -2.20 -5.58 -6.37
C ALA A 294 -1.89 -6.90 -5.64
N LEU A 295 -1.38 -7.91 -6.35
CA LEU A 295 -0.98 -9.19 -5.75
C LEU A 295 0.24 -9.05 -4.84
N ALA A 296 1.19 -8.17 -5.17
CA ALA A 296 2.33 -7.91 -4.31
C ALA A 296 1.91 -7.30 -2.97
N ALA A 297 1.02 -6.30 -3.00
CA ALA A 297 0.48 -5.71 -1.79
C ALA A 297 -0.40 -6.68 -1.00
N LEU A 298 -1.22 -7.49 -1.67
CA LEU A 298 -2.01 -8.53 -0.98
C LEU A 298 -1.12 -9.57 -0.31
N PHE A 299 -0.06 -10.03 -1.00
CA PHE A 299 0.91 -10.96 -0.44
C PHE A 299 1.64 -10.36 0.76
N CYS A 300 2.13 -9.12 0.65
CA CYS A 300 2.71 -8.40 1.79
C CYS A 300 1.68 -8.21 2.91
N GLY A 301 0.44 -7.89 2.59
CA GLY A 301 -0.67 -7.73 3.52
C GLY A 301 -0.90 -8.97 4.37
N CYS A 302 -0.82 -10.18 3.79
CA CYS A 302 -0.90 -11.42 4.58
C CYS A 302 0.20 -11.51 5.65
N PHE A 303 1.44 -11.13 5.34
CA PHE A 303 2.52 -11.11 6.33
C PHE A 303 2.39 -9.95 7.32
N TRP A 304 1.88 -8.81 6.86
CA TRP A 304 1.57 -7.64 7.68
C TRP A 304 0.59 -8.01 8.80
N GLU A 305 -0.53 -8.62 8.45
CA GLU A 305 -1.54 -9.05 9.41
C GLU A 305 -1.05 -10.20 10.30
N MET A 306 -0.34 -11.17 9.72
CA MET A 306 0.19 -12.30 10.48
C MET A 306 1.16 -11.81 11.57
N TRP A 307 2.16 -11.01 11.21
CA TRP A 307 3.16 -10.55 12.19
C TRP A 307 2.59 -9.59 13.22
N ASN A 308 1.56 -8.81 12.86
CA ASN A 308 0.84 -7.95 13.78
C ASN A 308 0.15 -8.73 14.92
N TYR A 309 -0.48 -9.86 14.59
CA TYR A 309 -1.38 -10.59 15.49
C TYR A 309 -0.81 -10.88 16.88
N PHE A 310 0.43 -11.37 16.95
CA PHE A 310 1.13 -11.68 18.21
C PHE A 310 2.21 -10.66 18.59
N SER A 311 2.31 -9.53 17.89
CA SER A 311 3.24 -8.46 18.28
C SER A 311 2.77 -7.78 19.57
N LEU A 312 3.73 -7.28 20.37
CA LEU A 312 3.41 -6.57 21.62
C LEU A 312 2.81 -5.19 21.32
N ALA A 313 3.53 -4.38 20.54
CA ALA A 313 2.97 -3.21 19.89
C ALA A 313 2.28 -3.69 18.61
N LYS A 314 0.96 -3.59 18.58
CA LYS A 314 0.13 -4.03 17.45
C LYS A 314 -0.96 -3.03 17.15
N TRP A 315 -1.55 -3.09 15.97
CA TRP A 315 -2.79 -2.35 15.68
C TRP A 315 -3.97 -3.29 15.61
N ILE A 316 -5.13 -2.78 16.01
CA ILE A 316 -6.42 -3.44 15.85
C ILE A 316 -7.29 -2.58 14.94
N TYR A 317 -8.17 -3.24 14.19
CA TYR A 317 -9.05 -2.56 13.25
C TYR A 317 -10.43 -2.31 13.86
N SER A 318 -11.07 -1.24 13.41
CA SER A 318 -12.49 -1.00 13.61
C SER A 318 -13.04 -0.54 12.25
N VAL A 319 -13.70 -1.45 11.53
CA VAL A 319 -14.12 -1.16 10.14
C VAL A 319 -15.64 -1.11 10.08
N PRO A 320 -16.24 0.05 9.82
CA PRO A 320 -17.68 0.23 9.90
C PRO A 320 -18.41 -0.73 8.93
N PHE A 321 -19.52 -1.28 9.39
CA PHE A 321 -20.39 -2.22 8.68
C PHE A 321 -19.84 -3.60 8.28
N VAL A 322 -18.52 -3.74 8.06
CA VAL A 322 -17.94 -4.95 7.45
C VAL A 322 -16.95 -5.70 8.35
N HIS A 323 -16.75 -5.24 9.58
CA HIS A 323 -15.82 -5.85 10.53
C HIS A 323 -16.32 -7.24 11.02
N ARG A 324 -16.03 -8.29 10.24
CA ARG A 324 -16.35 -9.68 10.54
C ARG A 324 -15.47 -10.64 9.74
N TYR A 325 -15.38 -11.89 10.22
CA TYR A 325 -14.55 -12.96 9.64
C TYR A 325 -13.09 -12.55 9.55
N GLU A 326 -12.53 -12.21 10.70
CA GLU A 326 -11.16 -11.74 10.79
C GLU A 326 -10.19 -12.87 10.43
N ILE A 327 -9.18 -12.49 9.65
CA ILE A 327 -7.99 -13.29 9.43
C ILE A 327 -6.87 -12.50 10.09
N PHE A 328 -6.41 -12.98 11.25
CA PHE A 328 -5.65 -12.20 12.23
C PHE A 328 -6.52 -11.05 12.80
N GLU A 329 -6.07 -9.79 12.72
CA GLU A 329 -6.85 -8.61 13.18
C GLU A 329 -7.72 -8.01 12.06
N MET A 330 -7.51 -8.41 10.81
CA MET A 330 -8.11 -7.76 9.65
C MET A 330 -9.38 -8.50 9.20
N PRO A 331 -10.54 -7.81 9.08
CA PRO A 331 -11.74 -8.39 8.47
C PRO A 331 -11.47 -8.87 7.04
N VAL A 332 -12.09 -9.97 6.62
CA VAL A 332 -11.85 -10.57 5.28
C VAL A 332 -12.00 -9.56 4.13
N LEU A 333 -12.98 -8.65 4.20
CA LEU A 333 -13.19 -7.62 3.18
C LEU A 333 -12.15 -6.49 3.24
N GLY A 334 -11.51 -6.30 4.39
CA GLY A 334 -10.42 -5.34 4.56
C GLY A 334 -9.23 -5.66 3.64
N PHE A 335 -8.98 -6.94 3.33
CA PHE A 335 -7.91 -7.33 2.41
C PHE A 335 -8.07 -6.75 0.99
N ALA A 336 -9.28 -6.35 0.59
CA ALA A 336 -9.50 -5.68 -0.68
C ALA A 336 -8.81 -4.30 -0.75
N GLY A 337 -8.54 -3.66 0.40
CA GLY A 337 -7.78 -2.41 0.49
C GLY A 337 -6.33 -2.55 -0.01
N TYR A 338 -5.73 -3.74 0.08
CA TYR A 338 -4.39 -4.00 -0.45
C TYR A 338 -4.32 -3.90 -1.99
N LEU A 339 -5.45 -4.07 -2.68
CA LEU A 339 -5.49 -4.04 -4.16
C LEU A 339 -5.18 -2.64 -4.72
N PRO A 340 -5.92 -1.56 -4.37
CA PRO A 340 -5.55 -0.21 -4.78
C PRO A 340 -4.22 0.24 -4.14
N PHE A 341 -3.95 -0.16 -2.89
CA PHE A 341 -2.71 0.19 -2.20
C PHE A 341 -1.45 -0.25 -2.96
N GLY A 342 -1.45 -1.46 -3.52
CA GLY A 342 -0.34 -1.93 -4.36
C GLY A 342 -0.12 -1.08 -5.60
N ILE A 343 -1.20 -0.59 -6.22
CA ILE A 343 -1.15 0.29 -7.39
C ILE A 343 -0.57 1.66 -7.01
N GLU A 344 -0.91 2.19 -5.83
CA GLU A 344 -0.29 3.40 -5.30
C GLU A 344 1.21 3.26 -5.08
N CYS A 345 1.64 2.14 -4.47
CA CYS A 345 3.06 1.81 -4.33
C CYS A 345 3.77 1.79 -5.70
N ALA A 346 3.08 1.25 -6.73
CA ALA A 346 3.60 1.19 -8.09
C ALA A 346 3.78 2.57 -8.73
N ILE A 347 2.86 3.50 -8.47
CA ILE A 347 2.95 4.89 -8.94
C ILE A 347 4.17 5.57 -8.31
N LEU A 348 4.33 5.48 -6.99
CA LEU A 348 5.47 6.10 -6.30
C LEU A 348 6.81 5.51 -6.77
N GLY A 349 6.89 4.18 -6.91
CA GLY A 349 8.05 3.52 -7.49
C GLY A 349 8.38 4.03 -8.90
N LYS A 350 7.37 4.20 -9.77
CA LYS A 350 7.57 4.76 -11.12
C LYS A 350 8.03 6.23 -11.09
N ILE A 351 7.47 7.06 -10.22
CA ILE A 351 7.86 8.48 -10.08
C ILE A 351 9.32 8.57 -9.62
N LEU A 352 9.69 7.79 -8.61
CA LEU A 352 11.06 7.76 -8.08
C LEU A 352 12.07 7.26 -9.13
N ALA A 353 11.75 6.18 -9.84
CA ALA A 353 12.62 5.64 -10.90
C ALA A 353 12.83 6.64 -12.05
N ARG A 354 11.79 7.37 -12.47
CA ARG A 354 11.90 8.41 -13.51
C ARG A 354 12.84 9.54 -13.10
N ASN A 355 12.83 9.94 -11.83
CA ASN A 355 13.72 10.99 -11.33
C ASN A 355 15.19 10.57 -11.38
N PHE A 356 15.49 9.30 -11.07
CA PHE A 356 16.84 8.75 -11.22
C PHE A 356 17.29 8.63 -12.68
N ALA A 357 16.41 8.16 -13.57
CA ALA A 357 16.73 8.05 -15.00
C ALA A 357 17.05 9.43 -15.63
N ARG A 358 16.33 10.48 -15.22
CA ARG A 358 16.59 11.87 -15.68
C ARG A 358 17.92 12.42 -15.17
N GLN A 359 18.40 12.02 -14.00
CA GLN A 359 19.69 12.47 -13.48
C GLN A 359 20.85 11.86 -14.26
N VAL A 360 20.70 10.62 -14.74
CA VAL A 360 21.72 9.94 -15.56
C VAL A 360 21.78 10.49 -16.99
N SER A 361 20.69 11.04 -17.54
CA SER A 361 20.68 11.62 -18.89
C SER A 361 21.18 13.08 -18.96
N ILE A 362 21.45 13.71 -17.81
CA ILE A 362 21.93 15.10 -17.71
C ILE A 362 23.43 15.15 -17.31
N GLN A 363 24.00 14.00 -16.94
CA GLN A 363 25.44 13.78 -16.83
C GLN A 363 25.96 13.17 -18.13
#